data_AF-A0A2R7NPW0-F1
#
_entry.id   AF-A0A2R7NPW0-F1
#
_cell.length_a   1.000
_cell.length_b   1.000
_cell.length_c   1.000
_cell.angle_alpha   90.00
_cell.angle_beta   90.00
_cell.angle_gamma   90.00
#
_symmetry.space_group_name_H-M   'P 1'
#
loop_
_entity.id
_entity.type
_entity.pdbx_description
1 polymer ?
#
loop_
_entity_poly.entity_id
_entity_poly.type
_entity_poly.pdbx_seq_one_letter_code
_entity_poly.pdbx_strand_id
1 'polypeptide(L)'
;MTAILFDSQSPLDLQLHRVKDAIRAEPSKASLRTFYFQLLAVLGDWDKALAQLQVCAQLDPKAIPMAHAYREAMRCELLRTEVFEGRRTPYILGEPPAWLSYMVDALKAESEGTPNAALQLRSLALDMAPARSGKLNGEPFEWLSDSDSRLGPVLEFHTNGCYYWVPFSAVHSIAMEKPADLRDLVW
;
A
#
# COMPACT_ATOMS: atom_id res chain seq x y z
N MET A 1 -6.24 19.81 -26.27
CA MET A 1 -5.01 19.61 -25.47
C MET A 1 -5.12 18.27 -24.80
N THR A 2 -4.50 17.24 -25.39
CA THR A 2 -4.59 15.87 -24.89
C THR A 2 -3.83 15.82 -23.56
N ALA A 3 -4.56 15.66 -22.46
CA ALA A 3 -3.95 15.18 -21.23
C ALA A 3 -3.22 13.88 -21.60
N ILE A 4 -1.94 13.77 -21.27
CA ILE A 4 -1.25 12.49 -21.40
C ILE A 4 -1.95 11.59 -20.38
N LEU A 5 -2.89 10.79 -20.88
CA LEU A 5 -3.64 9.84 -20.08
C LEU A 5 -2.79 8.59 -19.92
N PHE A 6 -2.88 7.98 -18.75
CA PHE A 6 -2.37 6.65 -18.52
C PHE A 6 -2.99 5.68 -19.53
N ASP A 7 -2.14 4.89 -20.18
CA ASP A 7 -2.56 3.81 -21.06
C ASP A 7 -2.16 2.48 -20.45
N SER A 8 -3.15 1.74 -19.93
CA SER A 8 -2.95 0.41 -19.33
C SER A 8 -2.32 -0.62 -20.27
N GLN A 9 -2.39 -0.40 -21.60
CA GLN A 9 -1.85 -1.32 -22.60
C GLN A 9 -0.42 -0.95 -23.04
N SER A 10 0.06 0.23 -22.64
CA SER A 10 1.41 0.70 -22.99
C SER A 10 2.42 0.37 -21.88
N PRO A 11 3.66 -0.02 -22.23
CA PRO A 11 4.73 -0.18 -21.26
C PRO A 11 4.96 1.08 -20.40
N LEU A 12 5.18 0.89 -19.09
CA LEU A 12 5.32 2.01 -18.13
C LEU A 12 6.55 2.87 -18.40
N ASP A 13 7.65 2.26 -18.85
CA ASP A 13 8.90 2.94 -19.22
C ASP A 13 8.69 3.91 -20.39
N LEU A 14 7.92 3.52 -21.40
CA LEU A 14 7.54 4.37 -22.52
C LEU A 14 6.68 5.56 -22.06
N GLN A 15 5.71 5.31 -21.18
CA GLN A 15 4.88 6.37 -20.60
C GLN A 15 5.70 7.34 -19.75
N LEU A 16 6.68 6.81 -18.99
CA LEU A 16 7.62 7.59 -18.20
C LEU A 16 8.50 8.49 -19.08
N HIS A 17 8.97 7.99 -20.23
CA HIS A 17 9.73 8.80 -21.18
C HIS A 17 8.88 9.93 -21.77
N ARG A 18 7.65 9.61 -22.20
CA ARG A 18 6.71 10.59 -22.78
C ARG A 18 6.37 11.72 -21.82
N VAL A 19 6.09 11.40 -20.55
CA VAL A 19 5.78 12.45 -19.56
C VAL A 19 7.01 13.31 -19.26
N LYS A 20 8.22 12.74 -19.24
CA LYS A 20 9.46 13.51 -19.07
C LYS A 20 9.68 14.49 -20.21
N ASP A 21 9.47 14.08 -21.46
CA ASP A 21 9.59 14.98 -22.62
C ASP A 21 8.53 16.07 -22.61
N ALA A 22 7.28 15.73 -22.25
CA ALA A 22 6.22 16.72 -22.10
C ALA A 22 6.53 17.73 -21.00
N ILE A 23 7.11 17.29 -19.87
CA ILE A 23 7.57 18.16 -18.79
C ILE A 23 8.70 19.09 -19.28
N ARG A 24 9.62 18.60 -20.11
CA ARG A 24 10.70 19.45 -20.68
C ARG A 24 10.12 20.54 -21.58
N ALA A 25 9.07 20.22 -22.33
CA ALA A 25 8.38 21.17 -23.20
C ALA A 25 7.52 22.18 -22.41
N GLU A 26 6.85 21.76 -21.33
CA GLU A 26 5.97 22.60 -20.50
C GLU A 26 6.28 22.45 -18.99
N PRO A 27 7.40 23.00 -18.46
CA PRO A 27 7.86 22.73 -17.09
C PRO A 27 6.93 23.22 -15.97
N SER A 28 6.15 24.26 -16.24
CA SER A 28 5.22 24.89 -15.29
C SER A 28 3.84 24.22 -15.22
N LYS A 29 3.59 23.20 -16.05
CA LYS A 29 2.29 22.52 -16.10
C LYS A 29 2.13 21.50 -14.98
N ALA A 30 1.43 21.89 -13.92
CA ALA A 30 1.23 21.09 -12.71
C ALA A 30 0.61 19.70 -12.98
N SER A 31 -0.29 19.57 -13.96
CA SER A 31 -0.91 18.29 -14.29
C SER A 31 0.09 17.24 -14.81
N LEU A 32 1.13 17.66 -15.53
CA LEU A 32 2.20 16.76 -15.98
C LEU A 32 3.05 16.27 -14.81
N ARG A 33 3.31 17.14 -13.82
CA ARG A 33 4.02 16.77 -12.59
C ARG A 33 3.21 15.80 -11.75
N THR A 34 1.91 16.02 -11.65
CA THR A 34 0.99 15.13 -10.94
C THR A 34 0.98 13.76 -11.60
N PHE A 35 0.84 13.68 -12.92
CA PHE A 35 0.91 12.40 -13.65
C PHE A 35 2.28 11.71 -13.48
N TYR A 36 3.37 12.46 -13.55
CA TYR A 36 4.71 11.91 -13.37
C TYR A 36 4.95 11.36 -11.95
N PHE A 37 4.47 12.05 -10.91
CA PHE A 37 4.49 11.51 -9.54
C PHE A 37 3.73 10.18 -9.46
N GLN A 38 2.53 10.09 -10.03
CA GLN A 38 1.72 8.87 -9.97
C GLN A 38 2.40 7.70 -10.69
N LEU A 39 3.02 7.94 -11.85
CA LEU A 39 3.82 6.92 -12.55
C LEU A 39 5.01 6.43 -11.72
N LEU A 40 5.72 7.34 -11.04
CA LEU A 40 6.84 6.96 -10.17
C LEU A 40 6.36 6.13 -8.97
N ALA A 41 5.20 6.46 -8.40
CA ALA A 41 4.59 5.68 -7.32
C ALA A 41 4.24 4.26 -7.78
N VAL A 42 3.63 4.10 -8.96
CA VAL A 42 3.34 2.77 -9.55
C VAL A 42 4.62 1.97 -9.80
N LEU A 43 5.71 2.63 -10.19
CA LEU A 43 7.02 2.00 -10.38
C LEU A 43 7.77 1.71 -9.06
N GLY A 44 7.24 2.12 -7.91
CA GLY A 44 7.89 1.96 -6.61
C GLY A 44 9.12 2.86 -6.41
N ASP A 45 9.31 3.90 -7.23
CA ASP A 45 10.42 4.85 -7.11
C ASP A 45 10.06 5.97 -6.12
N TRP A 46 9.99 5.61 -4.83
CA TRP A 46 9.47 6.47 -3.75
C TRP A 46 10.24 7.78 -3.60
N ASP A 47 11.57 7.75 -3.70
CA ASP A 47 12.41 8.94 -3.56
C ASP A 47 12.09 9.98 -4.66
N LYS A 48 12.01 9.53 -5.92
CA LYS A 48 11.66 10.44 -7.01
C LYS A 48 10.20 10.85 -6.96
N ALA A 49 9.30 9.96 -6.57
CA ALA A 49 7.87 10.27 -6.42
C ALA A 49 7.67 11.38 -5.38
N LEU A 50 8.33 11.29 -4.22
CA LEU A 50 8.29 12.31 -3.17
C LEU A 50 8.84 13.66 -3.66
N ALA A 51 9.95 13.66 -4.38
CA ALA A 51 10.50 14.88 -4.97
C ALA A 51 9.54 15.55 -5.96
N GLN A 52 8.87 14.77 -6.82
CA GLN A 52 7.86 15.32 -7.74
C GLN A 52 6.61 15.82 -7.02
N LEU A 53 6.21 15.15 -5.94
CA LEU A 53 5.07 15.56 -5.13
C LEU A 53 5.30 16.93 -4.48
N GLN A 54 6.53 17.23 -4.04
CA GLN A 54 6.92 18.57 -3.57
C GLN A 54 6.84 19.61 -4.68
N VAL A 55 7.28 19.28 -5.90
CA VAL A 55 7.16 20.18 -7.06
C VAL A 55 5.69 20.44 -7.41
N CYS A 56 4.81 19.43 -7.30
CA CYS A 56 3.37 19.62 -7.51
C CYS A 56 2.80 20.69 -6.56
N ALA A 57 3.13 20.61 -5.26
CA ALA A 57 2.69 21.57 -4.27
C ALA A 57 3.27 22.99 -4.47
N GLN A 58 4.47 23.10 -5.05
CA GLN A 58 5.08 24.39 -5.40
C GLN A 58 4.43 25.04 -6.63
N LEU A 59 4.05 24.25 -7.63
CA LEU A 59 3.43 24.76 -8.86
C LEU A 59 1.95 25.07 -8.70
N ASP A 60 1.23 24.31 -7.86
CA ASP A 60 -0.19 24.51 -7.59
C ASP A 60 -0.47 24.34 -6.09
N PRO A 61 -0.80 25.43 -5.36
CA PRO A 61 -1.19 25.35 -3.96
C PRO A 61 -2.38 24.41 -3.69
N LYS A 62 -3.24 24.14 -4.68
CA LYS A 62 -4.33 23.17 -4.54
C LYS A 62 -3.84 21.73 -4.39
N ALA A 63 -2.60 21.45 -4.80
CA ALA A 63 -1.97 20.14 -4.65
C ALA A 63 -1.36 19.93 -3.26
N ILE A 64 -1.34 20.93 -2.37
CA ILE A 64 -0.74 20.81 -1.03
C ILE A 64 -1.38 19.68 -0.21
N PRO A 65 -2.73 19.55 -0.10
CA PRO A 65 -3.34 18.45 0.66
C PRO A 65 -2.97 17.08 0.10
N MET A 66 -3.00 16.93 -1.23
CA MET A 66 -2.55 15.72 -1.92
C MET A 66 -1.09 15.41 -1.58
N ALA A 67 -0.21 16.41 -1.60
CA ALA A 67 1.19 16.24 -1.31
C ALA A 67 1.48 15.82 0.14
N HIS A 68 0.65 16.27 1.08
CA HIS A 68 0.72 15.80 2.46
C HIS A 68 0.25 14.34 2.59
N ALA A 69 -0.92 14.00 2.04
CA ALA A 69 -1.50 12.66 2.15
C ALA A 69 -0.57 11.58 1.56
N TYR A 70 -0.10 11.78 0.32
CA TYR A 70 0.71 10.77 -0.36
C TYR A 70 2.16 10.72 0.11
N ARG A 71 2.67 11.76 0.79
CA ARG A 71 3.95 11.66 1.51
C ARG A 71 3.85 10.64 2.64
N GLU A 72 2.77 10.69 3.41
CA GLU A 72 2.54 9.74 4.50
C GLU A 72 2.28 8.33 3.97
N ALA A 73 1.55 8.19 2.85
CA ALA A 73 1.35 6.90 2.19
C ALA A 73 2.70 6.28 1.73
N MET A 74 3.55 7.03 1.02
CA MET A 74 4.89 6.56 0.62
C MET A 74 5.77 6.19 1.81
N ARG A 75 5.68 6.93 2.93
CA ARG A 75 6.39 6.57 4.15
C ARG A 75 5.92 5.21 4.67
N CYS A 76 4.62 4.93 4.59
CA CYS A 76 4.05 3.64 4.98
C CYS A 76 4.52 2.49 4.08
N GLU A 77 4.85 2.74 2.80
CA GLU A 77 5.48 1.73 1.92
C GLU A 77 6.84 1.27 2.43
N LEU A 78 7.66 2.23 2.91
CA LEU A 78 8.96 1.92 3.51
C LEU A 78 8.79 1.12 4.81
N LEU A 79 7.82 1.51 5.65
CA LEU A 79 7.49 0.78 6.87
C LEU A 79 6.99 -0.64 6.56
N ARG A 80 6.12 -0.79 5.56
CA ARG A 80 5.60 -2.07 5.10
C ARG A 80 6.74 -2.98 4.67
N THR A 81 7.70 -2.44 3.91
CA THR A 81 8.89 -3.17 3.45
C THR A 81 9.70 -3.69 4.65
N GLU A 82 10.02 -2.83 5.62
CA GLU A 82 10.73 -3.22 6.84
C GLU A 82 9.98 -4.29 7.67
N VAL A 83 8.65 -4.24 7.70
CA VAL A 83 7.82 -5.24 8.39
C VAL A 83 7.94 -6.60 7.72
N PHE A 84 7.72 -6.67 6.41
CA PHE A 84 7.80 -7.94 5.68
C PHE A 84 9.22 -8.51 5.60
N GLU A 85 10.25 -7.67 5.76
CA GLU A 85 11.64 -8.12 5.90
C GLU A 85 12.00 -8.52 7.34
N GLY A 86 11.04 -8.54 8.27
CA GLY A 86 11.24 -8.95 9.67
C GLY A 86 12.04 -7.96 10.51
N ARG A 87 12.32 -6.75 10.00
CA ARG A 87 13.12 -5.73 10.69
C ARG A 87 12.31 -4.83 11.61
N ARG A 88 10.98 -4.80 11.41
CA ARG A 88 10.06 -3.97 12.18
C ARG A 88 8.76 -4.69 12.47
N THR A 89 8.10 -4.30 13.56
CA THR A 89 6.74 -4.76 13.87
C THR A 89 5.72 -3.74 13.36
N PRO A 90 4.61 -4.20 12.74
CA PRO A 90 3.53 -3.30 12.35
C PRO A 90 2.82 -2.77 13.60
N TYR A 91 2.17 -1.61 13.49
CA TYR A 91 1.22 -1.23 14.51
C TYR A 91 0.00 -2.14 14.44
N ILE A 92 -0.58 -2.47 15.59
CA ILE A 92 -1.84 -3.23 15.63
C ILE A 92 -2.94 -2.27 16.09
N LEU A 93 -4.04 -2.23 15.35
CA LEU A 93 -5.17 -1.37 15.69
C LEU A 93 -6.02 -2.04 16.77
N GLY A 94 -6.04 -1.44 17.97
CA GLY A 94 -6.76 -1.98 19.13
C GLY A 94 -5.88 -2.90 19.99
N GLU A 95 -6.52 -3.79 20.75
CA GLU A 95 -5.80 -4.78 21.56
C GLU A 95 -5.28 -5.91 20.67
N PRO A 96 -3.96 -6.20 20.68
CA PRO A 96 -3.39 -7.18 19.78
C PRO A 96 -3.77 -8.60 20.22
N PRO A 97 -4.47 -9.38 19.37
CA PRO A 97 -4.76 -10.76 19.70
C PRO A 97 -3.46 -11.58 19.66
N ALA A 98 -3.33 -12.56 20.57
CA ALA A 98 -2.10 -13.35 20.71
C ALA A 98 -1.66 -14.05 19.42
N TRP A 99 -2.59 -14.47 18.57
CA TRP A 99 -2.24 -15.13 17.32
C TRP A 99 -1.50 -14.21 16.33
N LEU A 100 -1.73 -12.89 16.39
CA LEU A 100 -1.14 -11.94 15.46
C LEU A 100 0.35 -11.73 15.74
N SER A 101 0.80 -11.88 16.99
CA SER A 101 2.23 -11.82 17.29
C SER A 101 2.99 -12.96 16.64
N TYR A 102 2.40 -14.16 16.55
CA TYR A 102 3.02 -15.29 15.85
C TYR A 102 3.17 -15.04 14.34
N MET A 103 2.27 -14.30 13.70
CA MET A 103 2.44 -13.89 12.29
C MET A 103 3.64 -12.96 12.11
N VAL A 104 3.84 -12.01 13.04
CA VAL A 104 4.99 -11.11 13.03
C VAL A 104 6.29 -11.84 13.35
N ASP A 105 6.27 -12.73 14.35
CA ASP A 105 7.43 -13.57 14.70
C ASP A 105 7.82 -14.50 13.55
N ALA A 106 6.86 -14.95 12.74
CA ALA A 106 7.16 -15.73 11.55
C ALA A 106 7.95 -14.94 10.50
N LEU A 107 7.62 -13.66 10.28
CA LEU A 107 8.41 -12.78 9.39
C LEU A 107 9.84 -12.62 9.90
N LYS A 108 9.99 -12.45 11.22
CA LYS A 108 11.32 -12.38 11.84
C LYS A 108 12.09 -13.69 11.68
N ALA A 109 11.49 -14.84 11.97
CA ALA A 109 12.11 -16.16 11.81
C ALA A 109 12.55 -16.42 10.37
N GLU A 110 11.76 -15.97 9.39
CA GLU A 110 12.12 -16.04 7.97
C GLU A 110 13.34 -15.16 7.65
N SER A 111 13.39 -13.93 8.18
CA SER A 111 14.55 -13.02 8.03
C SER A 111 15.84 -13.56 8.68
N GLU A 112 15.71 -14.37 9.73
CA GLU A 112 16.83 -15.01 10.43
C GLU A 112 17.27 -16.34 9.78
N GLY A 113 16.66 -16.74 8.66
CA GLY A 113 17.03 -17.94 7.92
C GLY A 113 16.47 -19.24 8.51
N THR A 114 15.36 -19.16 9.25
CA THR A 114 14.69 -20.34 9.87
C THR A 114 13.28 -20.58 9.29
N PRO A 115 13.15 -20.89 7.98
CA PRO A 115 11.85 -20.97 7.31
C PRO A 115 10.90 -22.03 7.87
N ASN A 116 11.42 -23.14 8.41
CA ASN A 116 10.58 -24.16 9.07
C ASN A 116 9.93 -23.62 10.35
N ALA A 117 10.66 -22.80 11.13
CA ALA A 117 10.10 -22.16 12.32
C ALA A 117 9.05 -21.11 11.92
N ALA A 118 9.33 -20.32 10.88
CA ALA A 118 8.35 -19.38 10.32
C ALA A 118 7.05 -20.07 9.89
N LEU A 119 7.14 -21.21 9.20
CA LEU A 119 5.97 -21.99 8.79
C LEU A 119 5.17 -22.52 9.98
N GLN A 120 5.83 -23.02 11.02
CA GLN A 120 5.17 -23.49 12.24
C GLN A 120 4.45 -22.35 12.97
N LEU A 121 5.10 -21.19 13.09
CA LEU A 121 4.51 -19.99 13.69
C LEU A 121 3.28 -19.51 12.91
N ARG A 122 3.35 -19.47 11.57
CA ARG A 122 2.19 -19.14 10.72
C ARG A 122 1.04 -20.13 10.90
N SER A 123 1.34 -21.42 10.89
CA SER A 123 0.32 -22.47 11.04
C SER A 123 -0.38 -22.33 12.40
N LEU A 124 0.38 -22.16 13.48
CA LEU A 124 -0.15 -21.92 14.83
C LEU A 124 -1.02 -20.65 14.87
N ALA A 125 -0.54 -19.55 14.28
CA ALA A 125 -1.28 -18.30 14.23
C ALA A 125 -2.64 -18.47 13.52
N LEU A 126 -2.65 -19.13 12.37
CA LEU A 126 -3.85 -19.33 11.56
C LEU A 126 -4.84 -20.31 12.22
N ASP A 127 -4.36 -21.36 12.89
CA ASP A 127 -5.20 -22.27 13.67
C ASP A 127 -5.87 -21.56 14.87
N MET A 128 -5.21 -20.55 15.44
CA MET A 128 -5.73 -19.75 16.55
C MET A 128 -6.61 -18.58 16.10
N ALA A 129 -6.50 -18.13 14.84
CA ALA A 129 -7.23 -16.99 14.34
C ALA A 129 -8.74 -17.27 14.32
N PRO A 130 -9.58 -16.40 14.90
CA PRO A 130 -11.01 -16.65 14.95
C PRO A 130 -11.62 -16.55 13.55
N ALA A 131 -12.35 -17.58 13.13
CA ALA A 131 -13.18 -17.50 11.93
C ALA A 131 -14.28 -16.45 12.13
N ARG A 132 -14.48 -15.58 11.14
CA ARG A 132 -15.55 -14.59 11.14
C ARG A 132 -16.28 -14.62 9.81
N SER A 133 -17.56 -14.98 9.87
CA SER A 133 -18.45 -14.93 8.72
C SER A 133 -18.86 -13.50 8.38
N GLY A 134 -19.22 -13.28 7.12
CA GLY A 134 -19.68 -11.98 6.65
C GLY A 134 -20.34 -12.07 5.28
N LYS A 135 -20.39 -10.93 4.58
CA LYS A 135 -20.87 -10.85 3.20
C LYS A 135 -19.90 -10.04 2.36
N LEU A 136 -19.57 -10.54 1.18
CA LEU A 136 -18.82 -9.82 0.15
C LEU A 136 -19.78 -9.51 -1.00
N ASN A 137 -20.10 -8.23 -1.21
CA ASN A 137 -21.03 -7.78 -2.25
C ASN A 137 -22.40 -8.52 -2.23
N GLY A 138 -22.87 -8.86 -1.02
CA GLY A 138 -24.13 -9.60 -0.81
C GLY A 138 -23.97 -11.11 -0.66
N GLU A 139 -22.88 -11.69 -1.16
CA GLU A 139 -22.61 -13.13 -1.08
C GLU A 139 -22.02 -13.52 0.28
N PRO A 140 -22.58 -14.51 0.98
CA PRO A 140 -22.10 -14.92 2.30
C PRO A 140 -20.75 -15.65 2.22
N PHE A 141 -19.92 -15.48 3.26
CA PHE A 141 -18.71 -16.27 3.48
C PHE A 141 -18.59 -16.68 4.96
N GLU A 142 -17.91 -17.79 5.24
CA GLU A 142 -17.67 -18.29 6.60
C GLU A 142 -16.39 -17.73 7.21
N TRP A 143 -15.39 -17.45 6.38
CA TRP A 143 -14.11 -16.83 6.75
C TRP A 143 -13.58 -15.99 5.58
N LEU A 144 -12.68 -15.06 5.88
CA LEU A 144 -11.99 -14.21 4.90
C LEU A 144 -10.50 -14.16 5.24
N SER A 145 -9.66 -14.30 4.22
CA SER A 145 -8.21 -14.23 4.34
C SER A 145 -7.64 -13.54 3.10
N ASP A 146 -6.53 -12.85 3.28
CA ASP A 146 -5.66 -12.49 2.16
C ASP A 146 -5.04 -13.78 1.56
N SER A 147 -4.75 -13.71 0.26
CA SER A 147 -4.05 -14.78 -0.46
C SER A 147 -2.56 -14.87 -0.11
N ASP A 148 -1.98 -13.78 0.40
CA ASP A 148 -0.64 -13.78 0.96
C ASP A 148 -0.64 -14.48 2.33
N SER A 149 0.02 -15.63 2.40
CA SER A 149 0.13 -16.44 3.61
C SER A 149 0.94 -15.78 4.73
N ARG A 150 1.65 -14.68 4.43
CA ARG A 150 2.32 -13.85 5.43
C ARG A 150 1.34 -12.97 6.22
N LEU A 151 0.13 -12.75 5.69
CA LEU A 151 -0.93 -11.96 6.32
C LEU A 151 -2.07 -12.84 6.86
N GLY A 152 -2.62 -13.72 6.03
CA GLY A 152 -3.80 -14.49 6.41
C GLY A 152 -5.03 -13.59 6.64
N PRO A 153 -5.79 -13.74 7.74
CA PRO A 153 -7.00 -12.95 8.02
C PRO A 153 -6.70 -11.53 8.56
N VAL A 154 -5.77 -10.83 7.92
CA VAL A 154 -5.28 -9.49 8.29
C VAL A 154 -5.46 -8.54 7.11
N LEU A 155 -6.04 -7.37 7.39
CA LEU A 155 -6.08 -6.22 6.49
C LEU A 155 -4.90 -5.30 6.79
N GLU A 156 -4.14 -4.94 5.76
CA GLU A 156 -3.20 -3.83 5.83
C GLU A 156 -3.94 -2.49 5.77
N PHE A 157 -3.60 -1.56 6.64
CA PHE A 157 -4.23 -0.25 6.71
C PHE A 157 -3.19 0.83 7.02
N HIS A 158 -3.30 2.01 6.40
CA HIS A 158 -2.45 3.13 6.76
C HIS A 158 -3.27 4.38 7.05
N THR A 159 -2.88 5.11 8.09
CA THR A 159 -3.49 6.41 8.42
C THR A 159 -2.50 7.24 9.23
N ASN A 160 -2.55 8.56 9.07
CA ASN A 160 -1.71 9.52 9.82
C ASN A 160 -0.20 9.14 9.83
N GLY A 161 0.32 8.62 8.71
CA GLY A 161 1.73 8.25 8.58
C GLY A 161 2.13 6.96 9.31
N CYS A 162 1.16 6.17 9.76
CA CYS A 162 1.38 4.89 10.43
C CYS A 162 0.82 3.74 9.59
N TYR A 163 1.57 2.65 9.56
CA TYR A 163 1.21 1.39 8.89
C TYR A 163 0.73 0.38 9.93
N TYR A 164 -0.46 -0.17 9.71
CA TYR A 164 -1.19 -1.02 10.64
C TYR A 164 -1.52 -2.38 10.03
N TRP A 165 -1.53 -3.38 10.89
CA TRP A 165 -2.23 -4.64 10.68
C TRP A 165 -3.53 -4.64 11.48
N VAL A 166 -4.63 -4.95 10.79
CA VAL A 166 -5.98 -4.99 11.36
C VAL A 166 -6.56 -6.39 11.12
N PRO A 167 -6.81 -7.19 12.17
CA PRO A 167 -7.54 -8.44 12.02
C PRO A 167 -8.90 -8.23 11.34
N PHE A 168 -9.27 -9.05 10.35
CA PHE A 168 -10.64 -9.00 9.79
C PHE A 168 -11.70 -9.26 10.87
N SER A 169 -11.34 -9.98 11.94
CA SER A 169 -12.19 -10.18 13.11
C SER A 169 -12.55 -8.89 13.87
N ALA A 170 -11.82 -7.80 13.65
CA ALA A 170 -12.09 -6.48 14.23
C ALA A 170 -12.82 -5.53 13.27
N VAL A 171 -12.96 -5.88 11.98
CA VAL A 171 -13.53 -4.99 10.95
C VAL A 171 -15.04 -5.13 10.87
N HIS A 172 -15.80 -4.05 11.03
CA HIS A 172 -17.26 -4.11 10.86
C HIS A 172 -17.69 -4.15 9.39
N SER A 173 -17.10 -3.28 8.57
CA SER A 173 -17.40 -3.14 7.14
C SER A 173 -16.23 -2.49 6.42
N ILE A 174 -16.03 -2.86 5.15
CA ILE A 174 -15.09 -2.21 4.24
C ILE A 174 -15.90 -1.72 3.05
N ALA A 175 -15.72 -0.46 2.67
CA ALA A 175 -16.30 0.12 1.48
C ALA A 175 -15.19 0.81 0.69
N MET A 176 -15.14 0.56 -0.62
CA MET A 176 -14.14 1.12 -1.52
C MET A 176 -14.83 1.56 -2.81
N GLU A 177 -14.40 2.69 -3.35
CA GLU A 177 -14.80 3.11 -4.70
C GLU A 177 -13.88 2.47 -5.75
N LYS A 178 -14.29 2.54 -7.02
CA LYS A 178 -13.40 2.08 -8.10
C LYS A 178 -12.22 3.05 -8.23
N PRO A 179 -11.00 2.55 -8.50
CA PRO A 179 -9.85 3.41 -8.82
C PRO A 179 -10.20 4.44 -9.89
N ALA A 180 -9.95 5.71 -9.61
CA ALA A 180 -10.24 6.84 -10.51
C ALA A 180 -8.95 7.48 -11.03
N ASP A 181 -7.91 7.48 -10.20
CA ASP A 181 -6.58 7.98 -10.51
C ASP A 181 -5.55 6.84 -10.50
N LEU A 182 -4.40 7.07 -11.16
CA LEU A 182 -3.35 6.05 -11.26
C LEU A 182 -2.77 5.66 -9.89
N ARG A 183 -2.75 6.61 -8.95
CA ARG A 183 -2.32 6.37 -7.55
C ARG A 183 -3.26 5.44 -6.77
N ASP A 184 -4.52 5.32 -7.16
CA ASP A 184 -5.50 4.43 -6.50
C ASP A 184 -5.25 2.95 -6.84
N LEU A 185 -4.33 2.67 -7.78
CA LEU A 185 -3.81 1.32 -8.02
C LEU A 185 -2.72 0.91 -7.02
N VAL A 186 -2.22 1.87 -6.24
CA VAL A 186 -1.16 1.65 -5.24
C VAL A 186 -1.75 1.69 -3.82
N TRP A 187 -2.69 2.59 -3.55
CA TRP A 187 -3.29 2.83 -2.23
C TRP A 187 -4.81 2.82 -2.25
#